data_AF-A0A2N3VL16-F1
#
_entry.id   AF-A0A2N3VL16-F1
#
_cell.length_a   1.000
_cell.length_b   1.000
_cell.length_c   1.000
_cell.angle_alpha   90.00
_cell.angle_beta   90.00
_cell.angle_gamma   90.00
#
_symmetry.space_group_name_H-M   'P 1'
#
loop_
_entity.id
_entity.type
_entity.pdbx_description
1 polymer ?
#
loop_
_entity_poly.entity_id
_entity_poly.type
_entity_poly.pdbx_seq_one_letter_code
_entity_poly.pdbx_strand_id
1 'polypeptide(L)'
;MDRLNQEFSRRSVLCAAGAAIALTAVAQPSQAGTITRRYSADIGPGERADLAEQAIVRRHVHSLLGLPDYRLGVLAWPADLAERSMLGRWCYWWQAHLLDCAIDAAHRTRTPDRIDRVVALARGIRVRNVTGWTNRYYDDMGWLALALERAERLLDVRFGNAIGSLRDALLDGWNPDVGAVPWRDGDDFYNTPAIGPTGLAFARLGELSRAVQLADFLHTRLRDTDSGLIYDGVHEPGGRLDRTLHTYCQGVTIGLEAELAQRTGESVHRARAAALIAAVEHRLTDEGVIIAAAGNDSGLFMGIFARFLAEAALSLDNTTAAAIVHASARAAWENRVDVNGLPLFGADWTRPVTVPEHPGTFLQLADASAASSVNLSRDLSVQLSAWMLLEADYRLTAAGH
;
A
#
# COMPACT_ATOMS: atom_id res chain seq x y z
N MET A 1 -1.41 -12.09 -8.56
CA MET A 1 -0.99 -11.26 -9.70
C MET A 1 0.49 -10.87 -9.57
N ASP A 2 1.39 -11.56 -10.27
CA ASP A 2 2.75 -11.06 -10.51
C ASP A 2 2.73 -10.17 -11.75
N ARG A 3 2.81 -8.84 -11.61
CA ARG A 3 3.06 -7.94 -12.75
C ARG A 3 4.53 -8.03 -13.16
N LEU A 4 4.98 -9.20 -13.61
CA LEU A 4 6.37 -9.41 -14.02
C LEU A 4 6.59 -10.11 -15.36
N ASN A 5 5.58 -10.34 -16.20
CA ASN A 5 5.87 -10.79 -17.57
C ASN A 5 5.07 -10.13 -18.70
N GLN A 6 5.87 -9.52 -19.58
CA GLN A 6 5.70 -9.28 -21.02
C GLN A 6 4.56 -8.39 -21.51
N GLU A 7 4.90 -7.15 -21.87
CA GLU A 7 4.67 -6.68 -23.25
C GLU A 7 5.84 -5.82 -23.73
N PHE A 8 6.62 -6.37 -24.67
CA PHE A 8 7.56 -5.63 -25.49
C PHE A 8 6.78 -4.75 -26.46
N SER A 9 6.66 -3.46 -26.18
CA SER A 9 6.21 -2.50 -27.20
C SER A 9 7.35 -2.20 -28.16
N ARG A 10 7.32 -2.86 -29.31
CA ARG A 10 8.13 -2.50 -30.49
C ARG A 10 7.71 -1.12 -30.97
N ARG A 11 8.58 -0.12 -30.84
CA ARG A 11 8.79 0.97 -31.82
C ARG A 11 10.05 1.75 -31.46
N SER A 12 11.17 1.26 -31.99
CA SER A 12 12.35 2.07 -32.28
C SER A 12 12.12 2.72 -33.65
N VAL A 13 12.42 4.02 -33.79
CA VAL A 13 13.18 4.65 -34.90
C VAL A 13 13.16 6.19 -34.75
N LEU A 14 14.36 6.69 -34.42
CA LEU A 14 15.03 7.95 -34.81
C LEU A 14 14.33 9.32 -34.76
N CYS A 15 14.93 10.23 -33.98
CA CYS A 15 15.85 11.24 -34.55
C CYS A 15 16.91 11.66 -33.53
N ALA A 16 18.18 11.59 -33.96
CA ALA A 16 19.35 12.05 -33.24
C ALA A 16 19.82 13.39 -33.81
N ALA A 17 20.05 14.36 -32.93
CA ALA A 17 21.01 15.46 -33.01
C ALA A 17 20.98 16.07 -31.59
N GLY A 18 22.03 16.10 -30.77
CA GLY A 18 23.44 16.34 -31.06
C GLY A 18 23.88 17.45 -30.10
N ALA A 19 24.35 17.08 -28.90
CA ALA A 19 25.23 17.88 -28.03
C ALA A 19 25.69 16.99 -26.86
N ALA A 20 26.83 16.32 -27.05
CA ALA A 20 27.51 15.62 -25.97
C ALA A 20 28.15 16.65 -25.04
N ILE A 21 27.54 16.87 -23.88
CA ILE A 21 28.27 17.42 -22.73
C ILE A 21 28.66 16.21 -21.89
N ALA A 22 29.96 15.86 -21.97
CA ALA A 22 30.57 14.90 -21.07
C ALA A 22 30.57 15.48 -19.65
N LEU A 23 29.49 15.28 -18.92
CA LEU A 23 29.49 15.40 -17.47
C LEU A 23 30.08 14.11 -16.91
N THR A 24 31.40 14.10 -16.74
CA THR A 24 32.06 13.18 -15.80
C THR A 24 31.67 13.60 -14.38
N ALA A 25 30.44 13.29 -14.00
CA ALA A 25 30.01 13.34 -12.62
C ALA A 25 30.58 12.10 -11.94
N VAL A 26 31.59 12.29 -11.10
CA VAL A 26 32.09 11.28 -10.18
C VAL A 26 30.89 10.76 -9.39
N ALA A 27 30.47 9.53 -9.67
CA ALA A 27 29.51 8.83 -8.84
C ALA A 27 30.09 8.77 -7.42
N GLN A 28 29.47 9.48 -6.49
CA GLN A 28 29.80 9.28 -5.08
C GLN A 28 29.48 7.82 -4.76
N PRO A 29 30.42 7.06 -4.16
CA PRO A 29 30.14 5.69 -3.77
C PRO A 29 28.96 5.71 -2.80
N SER A 30 27.86 5.06 -3.20
CA SER A 30 26.74 4.77 -2.31
C SER A 30 27.31 4.02 -1.11
N GLN A 31 27.30 4.66 0.06
CA GLN A 31 27.92 4.12 1.25
C GLN A 31 27.39 2.71 1.52
N ALA A 32 28.28 1.73 1.50
CA ALA A 32 28.02 0.38 1.98
C ALA A 32 27.60 0.49 3.45
N GLY A 33 26.30 0.40 3.72
CA GLY A 33 25.77 0.50 5.06
C GLY A 33 26.11 -0.75 5.86
N THR A 34 26.61 -0.58 7.08
CA THR A 34 26.76 -1.71 8.01
C THR A 34 25.37 -2.15 8.44
N ILE A 35 25.05 -3.43 8.17
CA ILE A 35 23.82 -4.04 8.65
C ILE A 35 24.11 -4.69 9.99
N THR A 36 23.43 -4.23 11.03
CA THR A 36 23.58 -4.75 12.39
C THR A 36 22.24 -5.21 12.90
N ARG A 37 22.25 -6.31 13.66
CA ARG A 37 21.12 -6.63 14.54
C ARG A 37 21.32 -5.88 15.84
N ARG A 38 20.47 -4.91 16.17
CA ARG A 38 20.39 -4.41 17.55
C ARG A 38 19.33 -5.21 18.30
N TYR A 39 19.65 -5.59 19.52
CA TYR A 39 18.62 -5.93 20.51
C TYR A 39 17.91 -4.63 20.89
N SER A 40 16.58 -4.62 20.77
CA SER A 40 15.77 -3.40 20.84
C SER A 40 15.90 -2.73 22.22
N ALA A 41 16.17 -1.42 22.24
CA ALA A 41 15.69 -0.59 23.34
C ALA A 41 14.14 -0.63 23.32
N ASP A 42 13.51 -0.66 24.49
CA ASP A 42 12.05 -0.65 24.58
C ASP A 42 11.54 0.77 24.26
N ILE A 43 11.35 1.04 22.97
CA ILE A 43 10.79 2.29 22.47
C ILE A 43 9.31 2.12 22.17
N GLY A 44 8.54 3.18 22.41
CA GLY A 44 7.09 3.18 22.26
C GLY A 44 6.63 3.17 20.79
N PRO A 45 5.37 2.80 20.51
CA PRO A 45 4.82 2.69 19.14
C PRO A 45 5.02 3.93 18.27
N GLY A 46 4.88 5.13 18.85
CA GLY A 46 5.08 6.38 18.10
C GLY A 46 6.51 6.56 17.59
N GLU A 47 7.51 6.19 18.40
CA GLU A 47 8.92 6.27 18.01
C GLU A 47 9.27 5.20 16.96
N ARG A 48 8.64 4.01 17.05
CA ARG A 48 8.76 2.97 16.00
C ARG A 48 8.25 3.48 14.66
N ALA A 49 7.07 4.13 14.66
CA ALA A 49 6.49 4.75 13.47
C ALA A 49 7.37 5.89 12.92
N ASP A 50 7.95 6.72 13.78
CA ASP A 50 8.90 7.78 13.37
C ASP A 50 10.17 7.22 12.72
N LEU A 51 10.73 6.14 13.26
CA LEU A 51 11.92 5.50 12.69
C LEU A 51 11.62 4.81 11.36
N ALA A 52 10.43 4.22 11.22
CA ALA A 52 9.96 3.70 9.94
C ALA A 52 9.81 4.82 8.92
N GLU A 53 9.10 5.92 9.23
CA GLU A 53 9.00 7.08 8.34
C GLU A 53 10.38 7.57 7.89
N GLN A 54 11.30 7.79 8.83
CA GLN A 54 12.65 8.25 8.54
C GLN A 54 13.40 7.28 7.59
N ALA A 55 13.27 5.97 7.81
CA ALA A 55 13.85 4.95 6.95
C ALA A 55 13.32 5.03 5.52
N ILE A 56 11.99 5.06 5.35
CA ILE A 56 11.36 5.07 4.03
C ILE A 56 11.65 6.40 3.31
N VAL A 57 11.48 7.54 3.99
CA VAL A 57 11.74 8.87 3.40
C VAL A 57 13.18 8.98 2.95
N ARG A 58 14.15 8.56 3.77
CA ARG A 58 15.57 8.67 3.42
C ARG A 58 15.99 7.74 2.28
N ARG A 59 15.39 6.54 2.19
CA ARG A 59 15.82 5.50 1.26
C ARG A 59 15.07 5.53 -0.06
N HIS A 60 13.78 5.86 -0.04
CA HIS A 60 12.91 5.73 -1.20
C HIS A 60 12.40 7.05 -1.75
N VAL A 61 12.24 8.09 -0.92
CA VAL A 61 11.67 9.35 -1.41
C VAL A 61 12.75 10.22 -2.06
N HIS A 62 12.49 10.68 -3.28
CA HIS A 62 13.38 11.58 -4.01
C HIS A 62 12.62 12.72 -4.70
N SER A 63 13.34 13.78 -5.05
CA SER A 63 12.79 14.87 -5.87
C SER A 63 12.69 14.44 -7.33
N LEU A 64 11.55 14.73 -7.95
CA LEU A 64 11.29 14.51 -9.36
C LEU A 64 11.84 15.69 -10.15
N LEU A 65 12.67 15.43 -11.18
CA LEU A 65 13.31 16.46 -12.01
C LEU A 65 14.14 17.50 -11.22
N GLY A 66 14.62 17.14 -10.02
CA GLY A 66 15.34 18.06 -9.14
C GLY A 66 14.48 19.14 -8.48
N LEU A 67 13.14 19.05 -8.62
CA LEU A 67 12.21 20.01 -8.04
C LEU A 67 11.76 19.50 -6.65
N PRO A 68 12.07 20.21 -5.55
CA PRO A 68 11.78 19.73 -4.19
C PRO A 68 10.27 19.62 -3.91
N ASP A 69 9.45 20.39 -4.63
CA ASP A 69 7.98 20.44 -4.55
C ASP A 69 7.28 19.29 -5.27
N TYR A 70 8.05 18.39 -5.90
CA TYR A 70 7.55 17.21 -6.60
C TYR A 70 8.38 16.02 -6.15
N ARG A 71 7.78 15.12 -5.37
CA ARG A 71 8.48 13.95 -4.82
C ARG A 71 7.81 12.66 -5.25
N LEU A 72 8.60 11.60 -5.37
CA LEU A 72 8.15 10.23 -5.64
C LEU A 72 8.99 9.24 -4.85
N GLY A 73 8.44 8.05 -4.64
CA GLY A 73 9.13 6.88 -4.13
C GLY A 73 9.74 6.04 -5.25
N VAL A 74 11.02 5.67 -5.13
CA VAL A 74 11.62 4.60 -5.94
C VAL A 74 11.16 3.22 -5.46
N LEU A 75 11.02 2.27 -6.38
CA LEU A 75 10.44 0.95 -6.11
C LEU A 75 11.35 0.04 -5.28
N ALA A 76 12.66 0.22 -5.35
CA ALA A 76 13.62 -0.52 -4.54
C ALA A 76 14.72 0.39 -4.00
N TRP A 77 15.32 0.02 -2.87
CA TRP A 77 16.48 0.71 -2.31
C TRP A 77 17.68 -0.23 -2.16
N PRO A 78 18.92 0.18 -2.50
CA PRO A 78 19.28 1.40 -3.23
C PRO A 78 18.70 1.42 -4.64
N ALA A 79 18.18 2.58 -5.06
CA ALA A 79 17.75 2.77 -6.43
C ALA A 79 18.90 3.17 -7.35
N ASP A 80 18.86 2.68 -8.59
CA ASP A 80 19.74 3.13 -9.65
C ASP A 80 19.30 4.50 -10.24
N LEU A 81 20.11 5.06 -11.14
CA LEU A 81 19.81 6.35 -11.77
C LEU A 81 18.60 6.29 -12.71
N ALA A 82 18.34 5.15 -13.33
CA ALA A 82 17.21 4.97 -14.24
C ALA A 82 15.89 4.97 -13.47
N GLU A 83 15.83 4.28 -12.32
CA GLU A 83 14.68 4.24 -11.40
C GLU A 83 14.31 5.61 -10.84
N ARG A 84 15.28 6.50 -10.66
CA ARG A 84 15.05 7.90 -10.22
C ARG A 84 14.61 8.82 -11.35
N SER A 85 14.65 8.36 -12.61
CA SER A 85 14.33 9.18 -13.77
C SER A 85 12.83 9.12 -14.14
N MET A 86 12.38 10.11 -14.92
CA MET A 86 11.02 10.10 -15.52
C MET A 86 10.79 8.94 -16.50
N LEU A 87 11.82 8.21 -16.91
CA LEU A 87 11.74 7.08 -17.82
C LEU A 87 11.85 5.73 -17.07
N GLY A 88 12.14 5.77 -15.77
CA GLY A 88 12.25 4.59 -14.92
C GLY A 88 10.92 3.91 -14.66
N ARG A 89 10.99 2.68 -14.15
CA ARG A 89 9.81 1.96 -13.67
C ARG A 89 9.12 2.76 -12.58
N TRP A 90 7.80 2.79 -12.63
CA TRP A 90 6.97 3.53 -11.70
C TRP A 90 5.66 2.78 -11.49
N CYS A 91 5.19 2.74 -10.24
CA CYS A 91 3.98 2.04 -9.85
C CYS A 91 3.03 3.01 -9.17
N TYR A 92 1.93 3.36 -9.86
CA TYR A 92 0.97 4.38 -9.44
C TYR A 92 0.40 4.11 -8.04
N TRP A 93 -0.14 2.91 -7.83
CA TRP A 93 -0.79 2.58 -6.55
C TRP A 93 0.20 2.46 -5.38
N TRP A 94 1.46 2.09 -5.62
CA TRP A 94 2.50 2.14 -4.56
C TRP A 94 2.73 3.58 -4.11
N GLN A 95 2.66 4.55 -5.03
CA GLN A 95 2.77 5.96 -4.65
C GLN A 95 1.53 6.44 -3.89
N ALA A 96 0.34 5.95 -4.23
CA ALA A 96 -0.87 6.24 -3.46
C ALA A 96 -0.71 5.78 -2.01
N HIS A 97 -0.17 4.58 -1.76
CA HIS A 97 0.10 4.11 -0.40
C HIS A 97 1.26 4.82 0.29
N LEU A 98 2.30 5.24 -0.45
CA LEU A 98 3.35 6.10 0.11
C LEU A 98 2.79 7.45 0.57
N LEU A 99 1.92 8.07 -0.23
CA LEU A 99 1.18 9.26 0.16
C LEU A 99 0.32 8.99 1.39
N ASP A 100 -0.36 7.85 1.43
CA ASP A 100 -1.22 7.42 2.52
C ASP A 100 -0.48 7.23 3.87
N CYS A 101 0.73 6.67 3.84
CA CYS A 101 1.62 6.59 5.02
C CYS A 101 2.16 7.97 5.43
N ALA A 102 2.50 8.84 4.46
CA ALA A 102 2.89 10.21 4.77
C ALA A 102 1.76 11.00 5.45
N ILE A 103 0.52 10.73 5.08
CA ILE A 103 -0.67 11.29 5.74
C ILE A 103 -0.82 10.75 7.17
N ASP A 104 -0.58 9.45 7.40
CA ASP A 104 -0.58 8.89 8.77
C ASP A 104 0.43 9.63 9.67
N ALA A 105 1.68 9.77 9.22
CA ALA A 105 2.71 10.44 9.99
C ALA A 105 2.40 11.94 10.23
N ALA A 106 1.85 12.62 9.24
CA ALA A 106 1.41 14.01 9.36
C ALA A 106 0.21 14.17 10.31
N HIS A 107 -0.69 13.19 10.36
CA HIS A 107 -1.82 13.15 11.27
C HIS A 107 -1.38 12.84 12.71
N ARG A 108 -0.45 11.89 12.88
CA ARG A 108 0.14 11.52 14.17
C ARG A 108 0.89 12.69 14.80
N THR A 109 1.73 13.38 14.05
CA THR A 109 2.35 14.62 14.52
C THR A 109 2.55 15.58 13.36
N ARG A 110 1.79 16.67 13.38
CA ARG A 110 1.77 17.67 12.32
C ARG A 110 3.01 18.55 12.39
N THR A 111 3.83 18.52 11.34
CA THR A 111 4.98 19.42 11.14
C THR A 111 4.96 20.02 9.74
N PRO A 112 5.56 21.19 9.51
CA PRO A 112 5.65 21.77 8.16
C PRO A 112 6.27 20.80 7.14
N ASP A 113 7.37 20.13 7.48
CA ASP A 113 8.04 19.16 6.59
C ASP A 113 7.14 17.97 6.21
N ARG A 114 6.32 17.47 7.14
CA ARG A 114 5.36 16.39 6.85
C ARG A 114 4.25 16.85 5.91
N ILE A 115 3.71 18.06 6.13
CA ILE A 115 2.69 18.63 5.25
C ILE A 115 3.26 18.90 3.86
N ASP A 116 4.45 19.49 3.77
CA ASP A 116 5.14 19.74 2.50
C ASP A 116 5.43 18.42 1.76
N ARG A 117 5.80 17.35 2.47
CA ARG A 117 5.98 16.01 1.88
C ARG A 117 4.68 15.44 1.32
N VAL A 118 3.56 15.55 2.03
CA VAL A 118 2.24 15.12 1.52
C VAL A 118 1.89 15.87 0.24
N VAL A 119 2.06 17.20 0.23
CA VAL A 119 1.80 18.03 -0.96
C VAL A 119 2.72 17.66 -2.12
N ALA A 120 4.01 17.49 -1.86
CA ALA A 120 5.00 17.18 -2.88
C ALA A 120 4.82 15.79 -3.50
N LEU A 121 4.43 14.79 -2.69
CA LEU A 121 4.11 13.44 -3.19
C LEU A 121 2.88 13.46 -4.09
N ALA A 122 1.78 14.11 -3.67
CA ALA A 122 0.58 14.23 -4.49
C ALA A 122 0.84 14.96 -5.82
N ARG A 123 1.62 16.05 -5.79
CA ARG A 123 2.06 16.76 -7.01
C ARG A 123 2.92 15.86 -7.90
N GLY A 124 3.86 15.12 -7.32
CA GLY A 124 4.71 14.16 -8.03
C GLY A 124 3.90 13.09 -8.75
N ILE A 125 2.92 12.49 -8.08
CA ILE A 125 2.00 11.49 -8.66
C ILE A 125 1.28 12.07 -9.88
N ARG A 126 0.64 13.24 -9.72
CA ARG A 126 -0.10 13.89 -10.81
C ARG A 126 0.77 14.19 -12.03
N VAL A 127 1.98 14.72 -11.82
CA VAL A 127 2.90 15.07 -12.91
C VAL A 127 3.43 13.81 -13.59
N ARG A 128 3.78 12.78 -12.80
CA ARG A 128 4.33 11.52 -13.33
C ARG A 128 3.34 10.74 -14.17
N ASN A 129 2.06 10.78 -13.82
CA ASN A 129 1.00 10.05 -14.50
C ASN A 129 0.62 10.65 -15.88
N VAL A 130 1.02 11.89 -16.18
CA VAL A 130 0.76 12.64 -17.45
C VAL A 130 -0.72 12.92 -17.74
N THR A 131 -1.62 11.96 -17.55
CA THR A 131 -3.08 12.10 -17.65
C THR A 131 -3.71 12.81 -16.45
N GLY A 132 -2.90 13.28 -15.50
CA GLY A 132 -3.37 13.92 -14.28
C GLY A 132 -3.66 12.89 -13.19
N TRP A 133 -4.87 12.92 -12.62
CA TRP A 133 -5.25 12.07 -11.50
C TRP A 133 -5.87 10.73 -11.91
N THR A 134 -6.31 10.58 -13.16
CA THR A 134 -7.03 9.39 -13.61
C THR A 134 -6.13 8.51 -14.46
N ASN A 135 -6.41 7.21 -14.47
CA ASN A 135 -5.77 6.24 -15.35
C ASN A 135 -6.80 5.17 -15.77
N ARG A 136 -6.36 4.04 -16.35
CA ARG A 136 -7.26 2.97 -16.82
C ARG A 136 -7.60 1.92 -15.76
N TYR A 137 -6.96 1.96 -14.60
CA TYR A 137 -6.99 0.96 -13.54
C TYR A 137 -7.85 1.49 -12.38
N TYR A 138 -8.99 0.86 -12.14
CA TYR A 138 -9.96 1.35 -11.14
C TYR A 138 -9.48 1.10 -9.71
N ASP A 139 -8.67 0.06 -9.49
CA ASP A 139 -7.93 -0.18 -8.26
C ASP A 139 -6.95 0.98 -7.96
N ASP A 140 -6.10 1.33 -8.92
CA ASP A 140 -5.15 2.44 -8.79
C ASP A 140 -5.86 3.76 -8.42
N MET A 141 -6.93 4.08 -9.16
CA MET A 141 -7.71 5.29 -8.92
C MET A 141 -8.42 5.27 -7.56
N GLY A 142 -8.98 4.12 -7.15
CA GLY A 142 -9.62 3.95 -5.85
C GLY A 142 -8.65 4.20 -4.69
N TRP A 143 -7.43 3.64 -4.77
CA TRP A 143 -6.41 3.86 -3.73
C TRP A 143 -5.98 5.32 -3.63
N LEU A 144 -5.79 6.02 -4.76
CA LEU A 144 -5.45 7.44 -4.71
C LEU A 144 -6.62 8.29 -4.21
N ALA A 145 -7.86 7.97 -4.59
CA ALA A 145 -9.04 8.68 -4.12
C ALA A 145 -9.13 8.63 -2.59
N LEU A 146 -8.91 7.45 -2.00
CA LEU A 146 -8.87 7.27 -0.55
C LEU A 146 -7.75 8.09 0.10
N ALA A 147 -6.53 8.08 -0.44
CA ALA A 147 -5.42 8.84 0.11
C ALA A 147 -5.68 10.36 0.06
N LEU A 148 -6.18 10.88 -1.07
CA LEU A 148 -6.47 12.31 -1.21
C LEU A 148 -7.66 12.75 -0.35
N GLU A 149 -8.69 11.91 -0.21
CA GLU A 149 -9.79 12.12 0.74
C GLU A 149 -9.27 12.22 2.17
N ARG A 150 -8.37 11.33 2.57
CA ARG A 150 -7.75 11.38 3.90
C ARG A 150 -6.91 12.63 4.11
N ALA A 151 -6.17 13.09 3.10
CA ALA A 151 -5.41 14.33 3.20
C ALA A 151 -6.32 15.55 3.46
N GLU A 152 -7.45 15.62 2.75
CA GLU A 152 -8.43 16.69 2.96
C GLU A 152 -9.08 16.57 4.34
N ARG A 153 -9.60 15.39 4.70
CA ARG A 153 -10.34 15.20 5.96
C ARG A 153 -9.46 15.31 7.21
N LEU A 154 -8.25 14.76 7.19
CA LEU A 154 -7.40 14.67 8.39
C LEU A 154 -6.43 15.85 8.52
N LEU A 155 -6.04 16.46 7.40
CA LEU A 155 -4.97 17.47 7.38
C LEU A 155 -5.41 18.83 6.83
N ASP A 156 -6.64 18.95 6.31
CA ASP A 156 -7.15 20.10 5.53
C ASP A 156 -6.23 20.46 4.35
N VAL A 157 -5.62 19.45 3.72
CA VAL A 157 -4.78 19.61 2.54
C VAL A 157 -5.57 19.21 1.30
N ARG A 158 -5.84 20.18 0.42
CA ARG A 158 -6.69 20.00 -0.76
C ARG A 158 -5.91 20.08 -2.06
N PHE A 159 -6.37 19.33 -3.06
CA PHE A 159 -5.72 19.21 -4.36
C PHE A 159 -6.62 19.65 -5.53
N GLY A 160 -7.37 20.74 -5.33
CA GLY A 160 -8.31 21.25 -6.33
C GLY A 160 -9.44 20.24 -6.60
N ASN A 161 -9.65 19.88 -7.86
CA ASN A 161 -10.70 18.96 -8.28
C ASN A 161 -10.31 17.46 -8.20
N ALA A 162 -9.18 17.11 -7.59
CA ALA A 162 -8.62 15.75 -7.66
C ALA A 162 -9.61 14.65 -7.22
N ILE A 163 -10.23 14.80 -6.04
CA ILE A 163 -11.22 13.86 -5.51
C ILE A 163 -12.44 13.78 -6.43
N GLY A 164 -12.92 14.92 -6.94
CA GLY A 164 -14.03 14.97 -7.89
C GLY A 164 -13.71 14.22 -9.18
N SER A 165 -12.54 14.47 -9.79
CA SER A 165 -12.12 13.78 -11.03
C SER A 165 -11.97 12.27 -10.84
N LEU A 166 -11.44 11.83 -9.69
CA LEU A 166 -11.34 10.40 -9.37
C LEU A 166 -12.71 9.78 -9.14
N ARG A 167 -13.58 10.44 -8.36
CA ARG A 167 -14.96 9.99 -8.12
C ARG A 167 -15.71 9.82 -9.43
N ASP A 168 -15.67 10.83 -10.30
CA ASP A 168 -16.39 10.81 -11.57
C ASP A 168 -15.84 9.69 -12.47
N ALA A 169 -14.53 9.46 -12.51
CA ALA A 169 -13.95 8.33 -13.24
C ALA A 169 -14.39 6.95 -12.68
N LEU A 170 -14.46 6.80 -11.35
CA LEU A 170 -14.96 5.57 -10.71
C LEU A 170 -16.45 5.34 -11.02
N LEU A 171 -17.25 6.41 -11.09
CA LEU A 171 -18.66 6.36 -11.47
C LEU A 171 -18.85 5.98 -12.93
N ASP A 172 -18.04 6.56 -13.83
CA ASP A 172 -18.08 6.28 -15.26
C ASP A 172 -17.66 4.83 -15.58
N GLY A 173 -16.80 4.24 -14.75
CA GLY A 173 -16.39 2.84 -14.86
C GLY A 173 -17.40 1.81 -14.38
N TRP A 174 -18.51 2.26 -13.80
CA TRP A 174 -19.55 1.35 -13.29
C TRP A 174 -20.22 0.60 -14.43
N ASN A 175 -20.19 -0.74 -14.36
CA ASN A 175 -21.00 -1.57 -15.25
C ASN A 175 -22.37 -1.85 -14.61
N PRO A 176 -23.48 -1.31 -15.15
CA PRO A 176 -24.81 -1.52 -14.59
C PRO A 176 -25.32 -2.96 -14.72
N ASP A 177 -24.86 -3.72 -15.72
CA ASP A 177 -25.29 -5.11 -15.94
C ASP A 177 -24.64 -6.07 -14.92
N VAL A 178 -23.42 -5.75 -14.48
CA VAL A 178 -22.67 -6.51 -13.47
C VAL A 178 -22.90 -5.98 -12.06
N GLY A 179 -23.20 -4.68 -11.93
CA GLY A 179 -23.36 -4.00 -10.64
C GLY A 179 -22.04 -3.76 -9.91
N ALA A 180 -20.94 -3.60 -10.67
CA ALA A 180 -19.60 -3.39 -10.12
C ALA A 180 -18.68 -2.65 -11.12
N VAL A 181 -17.50 -2.27 -10.65
CA VAL A 181 -16.41 -1.76 -11.50
C VAL A 181 -15.45 -2.90 -11.86
N PRO A 182 -15.00 -3.03 -13.12
CA PRO A 182 -13.98 -4.00 -13.50
C PRO A 182 -12.62 -3.58 -12.95
N TRP A 183 -11.61 -4.43 -13.11
CA TRP A 183 -10.23 -4.12 -12.72
C TRP A 183 -9.67 -2.96 -13.55
N ARG A 184 -9.89 -3.01 -14.87
CA ARG A 184 -9.44 -2.02 -15.83
C ARG A 184 -10.55 -1.67 -16.81
N ASP A 185 -10.48 -0.46 -17.36
CA ASP A 185 -11.33 -0.05 -18.47
C ASP A 185 -11.36 -1.10 -19.61
N GLY A 186 -12.57 -1.51 -19.99
CA GLY A 186 -12.84 -2.52 -21.02
C GLY A 186 -12.56 -3.99 -20.64
N ASP A 187 -12.21 -4.27 -19.38
CA ASP A 187 -11.93 -5.64 -18.91
C ASP A 187 -13.21 -6.37 -18.48
N ASP A 188 -13.18 -7.71 -18.54
CA ASP A 188 -14.26 -8.58 -18.04
C ASP A 188 -13.99 -9.08 -16.61
N PHE A 189 -12.85 -8.74 -16.02
CA PHE A 189 -12.43 -9.19 -14.70
C PHE A 189 -12.82 -8.17 -13.62
N TYR A 190 -13.64 -8.59 -12.67
CA TYR A 190 -14.15 -7.80 -11.55
C TYR A 190 -13.49 -8.29 -10.28
N ASN A 191 -12.59 -7.50 -9.73
CA ASN A 191 -11.74 -7.93 -8.62
C ASN A 191 -11.94 -7.08 -7.36
N THR A 192 -11.77 -7.73 -6.22
CA THR A 192 -11.83 -7.11 -4.88
C THR A 192 -10.94 -5.87 -4.77
N PRO A 193 -9.72 -5.83 -5.35
CA PRO A 193 -8.87 -4.64 -5.35
C PRO A 193 -9.43 -3.41 -6.08
N ALA A 194 -10.30 -3.57 -7.08
CA ALA A 194 -10.99 -2.44 -7.69
C ALA A 194 -12.30 -2.12 -6.96
N ILE A 195 -13.07 -3.14 -6.61
CA ILE A 195 -14.39 -3.03 -6.00
C ILE A 195 -14.32 -2.45 -4.58
N GLY A 196 -13.44 -2.98 -3.74
CA GLY A 196 -13.30 -2.58 -2.33
C GLY A 196 -12.95 -1.10 -2.16
N PRO A 197 -11.83 -0.60 -2.75
CA PRO A 197 -11.46 0.80 -2.64
C PRO A 197 -12.49 1.75 -3.25
N THR A 198 -13.11 1.35 -4.36
CA THR A 198 -14.19 2.13 -4.99
C THR A 198 -15.39 2.23 -4.08
N GLY A 199 -15.84 1.12 -3.49
CA GLY A 199 -16.93 1.11 -2.53
C GLY A 199 -16.63 1.96 -1.31
N LEU A 200 -15.40 1.88 -0.79
CA LEU A 200 -14.98 2.67 0.37
C LEU A 200 -14.91 4.16 0.04
N ALA A 201 -14.39 4.52 -1.15
CA ALA A 201 -14.37 5.89 -1.62
C ALA A 201 -15.80 6.43 -1.79
N PHE A 202 -16.70 5.66 -2.40
CA PHE A 202 -18.11 6.01 -2.52
C PHE A 202 -18.78 6.21 -1.16
N ALA A 203 -18.55 5.32 -0.19
CA ALA A 203 -19.08 5.48 1.15
C ALA A 203 -18.63 6.81 1.77
N ARG A 204 -17.33 7.12 1.63
CA ARG A 204 -16.74 8.35 2.18
C ARG A 204 -17.22 9.63 1.49
N LEU A 205 -17.47 9.55 0.19
CA LEU A 205 -17.91 10.67 -0.65
C LEU A 205 -19.43 10.85 -0.72
N GLY A 206 -20.21 10.00 -0.02
CA GLY A 206 -21.66 10.12 0.09
C GLY A 206 -22.48 9.33 -0.94
N GLU A 207 -21.83 8.56 -1.81
CA GLU A 207 -22.45 7.65 -2.79
C GLU A 207 -22.89 6.33 -2.14
N LEU A 208 -23.61 6.41 -1.01
CA LEU A 208 -23.88 5.28 -0.11
C LEU A 208 -24.57 4.11 -0.80
N SER A 209 -25.56 4.37 -1.66
CA SER A 209 -26.29 3.32 -2.36
C SER A 209 -25.39 2.49 -3.29
N ARG A 210 -24.37 3.10 -3.91
CA ARG A 210 -23.39 2.37 -4.73
C ARG A 210 -22.37 1.63 -3.87
N ALA A 211 -21.95 2.23 -2.77
CA ALA A 211 -21.05 1.58 -1.82
C ALA A 211 -21.66 0.29 -1.24
N VAL A 212 -22.94 0.31 -0.86
CA VAL A 212 -23.68 -0.88 -0.39
C VAL A 212 -23.74 -1.95 -1.48
N GLN A 213 -24.04 -1.57 -2.72
CA GLN A 213 -24.06 -2.52 -3.85
C GLN A 213 -22.70 -3.21 -4.05
N LEU A 214 -21.59 -2.47 -3.93
CA LEU A 214 -20.25 -3.07 -4.03
C LEU A 214 -19.93 -3.99 -2.85
N ALA A 215 -20.34 -3.63 -1.63
CA ALA A 215 -20.19 -4.51 -0.47
C ALA A 215 -21.00 -5.81 -0.63
N ASP A 216 -22.23 -5.70 -1.13
CA ASP A 216 -23.05 -6.87 -1.45
C ASP A 216 -22.45 -7.70 -2.58
N PHE A 217 -21.83 -7.08 -3.59
CA PHE A 217 -21.12 -7.81 -4.63
C PHE A 217 -19.96 -8.64 -4.04
N LEU A 218 -19.12 -8.04 -3.19
CA LEU A 218 -18.04 -8.76 -2.50
C LEU A 218 -18.60 -9.93 -1.69
N HIS A 219 -19.66 -9.69 -0.92
CA HIS A 219 -20.28 -10.68 -0.04
C HIS A 219 -20.95 -11.84 -0.80
N THR A 220 -21.62 -11.57 -1.91
CA THR A 220 -22.45 -12.56 -2.63
C THR A 220 -21.72 -13.24 -3.78
N ARG A 221 -20.77 -12.56 -4.42
CA ARG A 221 -20.05 -13.06 -5.60
C ARG A 221 -18.65 -13.56 -5.28
N LEU A 222 -17.94 -12.91 -4.35
CA LEU A 222 -16.52 -13.17 -4.10
C LEU A 222 -16.21 -13.84 -2.76
N ARG A 223 -17.20 -13.95 -1.85
CA ARG A 223 -17.01 -14.66 -0.59
C ARG A 223 -16.98 -16.17 -0.82
N ASP A 224 -15.92 -16.80 -0.34
CA ASP A 224 -15.84 -18.25 -0.16
C ASP A 224 -16.78 -18.71 0.96
N THR A 225 -17.70 -19.61 0.64
CA THR A 225 -18.65 -20.14 1.62
C THR A 225 -18.00 -21.00 2.69
N ASP A 226 -16.84 -21.62 2.38
CA ASP A 226 -16.19 -22.58 3.27
C ASP A 226 -15.23 -21.89 4.24
N SER A 227 -14.35 -21.03 3.73
CA SER A 227 -13.41 -20.29 4.58
C SER A 227 -13.99 -19.02 5.17
N GLY A 228 -15.01 -18.43 4.54
CA GLY A 228 -15.52 -17.10 4.85
C GLY A 228 -14.66 -15.95 4.31
N LEU A 229 -13.54 -16.24 3.64
CA LEU A 229 -12.64 -15.26 3.05
C LEU A 229 -13.13 -14.77 1.68
N ILE A 230 -12.56 -13.67 1.20
CA ILE A 230 -12.90 -13.02 -0.05
C ILE A 230 -11.85 -13.37 -1.11
N TYR A 231 -12.32 -13.90 -2.23
CA TYR A 231 -11.52 -14.22 -3.41
C TYR A 231 -11.01 -12.95 -4.13
N ASP A 232 -10.01 -13.12 -4.99
CA ASP A 232 -9.43 -12.00 -5.73
C ASP A 232 -10.43 -11.39 -6.71
N GLY A 233 -11.16 -12.20 -7.47
CA GLY A 233 -12.13 -11.68 -8.42
C GLY A 233 -12.92 -12.73 -9.19
N VAL A 234 -13.69 -12.24 -10.17
CA VAL A 234 -14.55 -13.04 -11.05
C VAL A 234 -14.55 -12.45 -12.45
N HIS A 235 -14.54 -13.29 -13.48
CA HIS A 235 -14.81 -12.82 -14.84
C HIS A 235 -16.32 -12.78 -15.11
N GLU A 236 -16.85 -11.63 -15.53
CA GLU A 236 -18.25 -11.43 -15.91
C GLU A 236 -18.39 -10.79 -17.31
N PRO A 237 -19.33 -11.29 -18.14
CA PRO A 237 -20.23 -12.40 -17.87
C PRO A 237 -19.50 -13.77 -17.94
N GLY A 238 -19.75 -14.66 -16.98
CA GLY A 238 -19.24 -16.03 -17.04
C GLY A 238 -18.97 -16.70 -15.69
N GLY A 239 -18.95 -15.92 -14.61
CA GLY A 239 -18.83 -16.42 -13.24
C GLY A 239 -17.55 -17.19 -12.93
N ARG A 240 -16.48 -17.06 -13.75
CA ARG A 240 -15.23 -17.78 -13.51
C ARG A 240 -14.44 -17.06 -12.41
N LEU A 241 -14.44 -17.65 -11.21
CA LEU A 241 -13.75 -17.13 -10.04
C LEU A 241 -12.22 -17.31 -10.13
N ASP A 242 -11.49 -16.26 -9.79
CA ASP A 242 -10.11 -16.36 -9.32
C ASP A 242 -10.13 -16.55 -7.80
N ARG A 243 -9.89 -17.79 -7.37
CA ARG A 243 -9.98 -18.18 -5.95
C ARG A 243 -8.73 -17.84 -5.13
N THR A 244 -7.81 -17.06 -5.69
CA THR A 244 -6.61 -16.64 -4.97
C THR A 244 -7.01 -15.81 -3.74
N LEU A 245 -6.38 -16.09 -2.61
CA LEU A 245 -6.62 -15.40 -1.35
C LEU A 245 -5.46 -14.45 -1.06
N HIS A 246 -5.78 -13.17 -0.90
CA HIS A 246 -4.81 -12.14 -0.57
C HIS A 246 -5.26 -11.35 0.66
N THR A 247 -4.31 -10.98 1.51
CA THR A 247 -4.58 -10.27 2.78
C THR A 247 -5.27 -8.93 2.55
N TYR A 248 -4.85 -8.13 1.56
CA TYR A 248 -5.48 -6.85 1.24
C TYR A 248 -6.92 -6.95 0.73
N CYS A 249 -7.29 -8.03 0.03
CA CYS A 249 -8.69 -8.27 -0.34
C CYS A 249 -9.57 -8.39 0.90
N GLN A 250 -9.05 -9.05 1.94
CA GLN A 250 -9.74 -9.15 3.22
C GLN A 250 -9.79 -7.81 3.91
N GLY A 251 -8.64 -7.13 4.01
CA GLY A 251 -8.53 -5.81 4.62
C GLY A 251 -9.51 -4.81 4.03
N VAL A 252 -9.51 -4.63 2.71
CA VAL A 252 -10.38 -3.64 2.08
C VAL A 252 -11.86 -3.97 2.22
N THR A 253 -12.22 -5.25 2.23
CA THR A 253 -13.60 -5.68 2.51
C THR A 253 -14.00 -5.37 3.95
N ILE A 254 -13.12 -5.64 4.93
CA ILE A 254 -13.32 -5.26 6.34
C ILE A 254 -13.49 -3.74 6.46
N GLY A 255 -12.63 -2.96 5.78
CA GLY A 255 -12.69 -1.50 5.80
C GLY A 255 -13.99 -0.95 5.23
N LEU A 256 -14.44 -1.49 4.09
CA LEU A 256 -15.72 -1.11 3.47
C LEU A 256 -16.90 -1.42 4.40
N GLU A 257 -16.97 -2.63 4.94
CA GLU A 257 -18.05 -3.03 5.86
C GLU A 257 -18.02 -2.20 7.15
N ALA A 258 -16.84 -1.88 7.68
CA ALA A 258 -16.71 -1.01 8.85
C ALA A 258 -17.18 0.43 8.57
N GLU A 259 -16.81 1.01 7.43
CA GLU A 259 -17.26 2.35 7.03
C GLU A 259 -18.78 2.39 6.82
N LEU A 260 -19.34 1.38 6.13
CA LEU A 260 -20.78 1.29 5.91
C LEU A 260 -21.54 1.12 7.24
N ALA A 261 -21.04 0.30 8.16
CA ALA A 261 -21.65 0.15 9.48
C ALA A 261 -21.76 1.50 10.23
N GLN A 262 -20.76 2.38 10.10
CA GLN A 262 -20.80 3.72 10.71
C GLN A 262 -21.76 4.66 9.98
N ARG A 263 -21.84 4.58 8.65
CA ARG A 263 -22.62 5.54 7.85
C ARG A 263 -24.09 5.19 7.71
N THR A 264 -24.42 3.90 7.66
CA THR A 264 -25.81 3.45 7.48
C THR A 264 -26.46 3.06 8.82
N GLY A 265 -25.67 2.66 9.81
CA GLY A 265 -26.17 2.12 11.08
C GLY A 265 -26.77 0.71 10.96
N GLU A 266 -26.70 0.08 9.79
CA GLU A 266 -27.24 -1.25 9.57
C GLU A 266 -26.35 -2.33 10.17
N SER A 267 -26.94 -3.23 10.97
CA SER A 267 -26.20 -4.25 11.72
C SER A 267 -25.53 -5.31 10.83
N VAL A 268 -26.01 -5.47 9.58
CA VAL A 268 -25.47 -6.44 8.62
C VAL A 268 -23.98 -6.18 8.33
N HIS A 269 -23.59 -4.92 8.18
CA HIS A 269 -22.22 -4.56 7.85
C HIS A 269 -21.26 -4.85 9.01
N ARG A 270 -21.67 -4.51 10.24
CA ARG A 270 -20.92 -4.87 11.45
C ARG A 270 -20.77 -6.38 11.60
N ALA A 271 -21.83 -7.14 11.31
CA ALA A 271 -21.80 -8.60 11.38
C ALA A 271 -20.86 -9.21 10.32
N ARG A 272 -20.89 -8.70 9.08
CA ARG A 272 -20.00 -9.13 8.00
C ARG A 272 -18.53 -8.84 8.31
N ALA A 273 -18.22 -7.63 8.80
CA ALA A 273 -16.87 -7.27 9.22
C ALA A 273 -16.36 -8.19 10.35
N ALA A 274 -17.18 -8.42 11.40
CA ALA A 274 -16.81 -9.28 12.51
C ALA A 274 -16.59 -10.74 12.07
N ALA A 275 -17.46 -11.28 11.21
CA ALA A 275 -17.31 -12.63 10.68
C ALA A 275 -16.04 -12.79 9.83
N LEU A 276 -15.71 -11.80 9.01
CA LEU A 276 -14.48 -11.82 8.21
C LEU A 276 -13.23 -11.69 9.10
N ILE A 277 -13.25 -10.84 10.14
CA ILE A 277 -12.16 -10.73 11.12
C ILE A 277 -11.89 -12.07 11.83
N ALA A 278 -12.95 -12.79 12.23
CA ALA A 278 -12.80 -14.13 12.82
C ALA A 278 -12.21 -15.14 11.81
N ALA A 279 -12.63 -15.08 10.54
CA ALA A 279 -12.09 -15.96 9.51
C ALA A 279 -10.60 -15.71 9.23
N VAL A 280 -10.16 -14.44 9.19
CA VAL A 280 -8.76 -14.10 8.95
C VAL A 280 -7.86 -14.40 10.14
N GLU A 281 -8.34 -14.26 11.39
CA GLU A 281 -7.60 -14.67 12.60
C GLU A 281 -7.16 -16.13 12.48
N HIS A 282 -8.05 -17.02 12.06
CA HIS A 282 -7.76 -18.45 11.96
C HIS A 282 -6.96 -18.87 10.72
N ARG A 283 -6.97 -18.08 9.65
CA ARG A 283 -6.49 -18.53 8.32
C ARG A 283 -5.39 -17.69 7.71
N LEU A 284 -5.28 -16.42 8.10
CA LEU A 284 -4.31 -15.46 7.58
C LEU A 284 -3.44 -14.86 8.69
N THR A 285 -3.36 -15.55 9.84
CA THR A 285 -2.37 -15.27 10.87
C THR A 285 -1.60 -16.54 11.26
N ASP A 286 -0.38 -16.35 11.72
CA ASP A 286 0.47 -17.34 12.38
C ASP A 286 0.82 -16.81 13.77
N GLU A 287 0.35 -17.50 14.83
CA GLU A 287 0.43 -17.03 16.22
C GLU A 287 -0.08 -15.58 16.42
N GLY A 288 -1.11 -15.17 15.67
CA GLY A 288 -1.70 -13.83 15.71
C GLY A 288 -0.96 -12.78 14.87
N VAL A 289 0.15 -13.14 14.21
CA VAL A 289 0.89 -12.28 13.27
C VAL A 289 0.39 -12.49 11.85
N ILE A 290 0.19 -11.42 11.08
CA ILE A 290 -0.23 -11.51 9.68
C ILE A 290 0.76 -12.37 8.86
N ILE A 291 0.23 -13.32 8.07
CA ILE A 291 1.04 -14.22 7.25
C ILE A 291 1.94 -13.48 6.24
N ALA A 292 3.08 -14.10 5.95
CA ALA A 292 4.10 -13.56 5.06
C ALA A 292 3.60 -13.30 3.63
N ALA A 293 4.21 -12.30 3.00
CA ALA A 293 4.08 -12.01 1.58
C ALA A 293 5.25 -12.58 0.77
N ALA A 294 5.05 -12.78 -0.53
CA ALA A 294 6.09 -13.26 -1.44
C ALA A 294 7.06 -12.15 -1.93
N GLY A 295 6.89 -10.90 -1.50
CA GLY A 295 7.63 -9.72 -2.00
C GLY A 295 6.92 -8.98 -3.15
N ASN A 296 7.56 -8.00 -3.79
CA ASN A 296 6.97 -7.20 -4.88
C ASN A 296 5.60 -6.58 -4.51
N ASP A 297 4.60 -6.65 -5.39
CA ASP A 297 3.24 -6.12 -5.14
C ASP A 297 2.63 -6.72 -3.86
N SER A 298 2.87 -8.01 -3.62
CA SER A 298 2.34 -8.68 -2.42
C SER A 298 2.89 -8.11 -1.12
N GLY A 299 4.05 -7.43 -1.17
CA GLY A 299 4.65 -6.74 -0.05
C GLY A 299 3.71 -5.69 0.55
N LEU A 300 2.88 -5.00 -0.24
CA LEU A 300 1.94 -3.99 0.24
C LEU A 300 0.69 -4.59 0.90
N PHE A 301 0.39 -5.87 0.64
CA PHE A 301 -0.90 -6.43 1.02
C PHE A 301 -1.07 -6.55 2.53
N MET A 302 0.02 -6.86 3.24
CA MET A 302 0.02 -6.99 4.70
C MET A 302 -0.28 -5.65 5.39
N GLY A 303 0.31 -4.55 4.90
CA GLY A 303 0.07 -3.22 5.44
C GLY A 303 -1.35 -2.75 5.23
N ILE A 304 -1.89 -2.92 4.02
CA ILE A 304 -3.29 -2.56 3.71
C ILE A 304 -4.24 -3.34 4.61
N PHE A 305 -3.95 -4.63 4.83
CA PHE A 305 -4.71 -5.45 5.75
C PHE A 305 -4.65 -4.92 7.19
N ALA A 306 -3.44 -4.62 7.69
CA ALA A 306 -3.25 -4.04 9.03
C ALA A 306 -3.97 -2.70 9.21
N ARG A 307 -3.95 -1.81 8.20
CA ARG A 307 -4.69 -0.54 8.23
C ARG A 307 -6.17 -0.77 8.50
N PHE A 308 -6.79 -1.65 7.73
CA PHE A 308 -8.24 -1.85 7.83
C PHE A 308 -8.65 -2.68 9.05
N LEU A 309 -7.78 -3.57 9.56
CA LEU A 309 -7.95 -4.16 10.89
C LEU A 309 -7.97 -3.07 11.98
N ALA A 310 -7.03 -2.13 11.95
CA ALA A 310 -7.03 -1.02 12.91
C ALA A 310 -8.24 -0.09 12.75
N GLU A 311 -8.70 0.17 11.53
CA GLU A 311 -9.95 0.92 11.31
C GLU A 311 -11.18 0.20 11.88
N ALA A 312 -11.28 -1.12 11.70
CA ALA A 312 -12.35 -1.92 12.29
C ALA A 312 -12.26 -2.00 13.82
N ALA A 313 -11.05 -2.13 14.39
CA ALA A 313 -10.85 -2.07 15.82
C ALA A 313 -11.35 -0.74 16.40
N LEU A 314 -10.94 0.39 15.82
CA LEU A 314 -11.31 1.72 16.30
C LEU A 314 -12.81 2.05 16.12
N SER A 315 -13.40 1.64 14.99
CA SER A 315 -14.78 2.03 14.66
C SER A 315 -15.83 1.04 15.17
N LEU A 316 -15.49 -0.25 15.25
CA LEU A 316 -16.40 -1.32 15.66
C LEU A 316 -16.09 -1.89 17.05
N ASP A 317 -15.05 -1.40 17.73
CA ASP A 317 -14.56 -1.92 19.01
C ASP A 317 -14.18 -3.41 18.92
N ASN A 318 -13.53 -3.78 17.81
CA ASN A 318 -13.15 -5.17 17.56
C ASN A 318 -11.77 -5.49 18.14
N THR A 319 -11.75 -6.19 19.28
CA THR A 319 -10.53 -6.53 20.03
C THR A 319 -9.63 -7.55 19.32
N THR A 320 -10.20 -8.50 18.56
CA THR A 320 -9.42 -9.45 17.75
C THR A 320 -8.60 -8.70 16.69
N ALA A 321 -9.21 -7.74 16.00
CA ALA A 321 -8.51 -6.94 15.00
C ALA A 321 -7.37 -6.13 15.63
N ALA A 322 -7.58 -5.53 16.81
CA ALA A 322 -6.55 -4.84 17.55
C ALA A 322 -5.39 -5.77 17.95
N ALA A 323 -5.71 -6.95 18.48
CA ALA A 323 -4.72 -7.95 18.89
C ALA A 323 -3.82 -8.39 17.73
N ILE A 324 -4.39 -8.63 16.53
CA ILE A 324 -3.62 -8.99 15.34
C ILE A 324 -2.64 -7.87 14.95
N VAL A 325 -3.09 -6.61 14.98
CA VAL A 325 -2.24 -5.45 14.66
C VAL A 325 -1.10 -5.33 15.67
N HIS A 326 -1.37 -5.39 16.97
CA HIS A 326 -0.34 -5.30 18.01
C HIS A 326 0.67 -6.45 17.94
N ALA A 327 0.19 -7.69 17.75
CA ALA A 327 1.05 -8.86 17.61
C ALA A 327 1.97 -8.72 16.39
N SER A 328 1.39 -8.31 15.25
CA SER A 328 2.13 -8.09 14.01
C SER A 328 3.15 -6.96 14.13
N ALA A 329 2.79 -5.83 14.75
CA ALA A 329 3.67 -4.68 14.92
C ALA A 329 4.87 -5.00 15.80
N ARG A 330 4.63 -5.72 16.90
CA ARG A 330 5.70 -6.25 17.76
C ARG A 330 6.62 -7.20 16.99
N ALA A 331 6.05 -8.17 16.28
CA ALA A 331 6.83 -9.15 15.52
C ALA A 331 7.68 -8.49 14.41
N ALA A 332 7.08 -7.59 13.62
CA ALA A 332 7.78 -6.83 12.59
C ALA A 332 8.92 -5.98 13.18
N TRP A 333 8.70 -5.37 14.35
CA TRP A 333 9.73 -4.60 15.03
C TRP A 333 10.87 -5.47 15.53
N GLU A 334 10.58 -6.58 16.21
CA GLU A 334 11.59 -7.47 16.80
C GLU A 334 12.41 -8.23 15.74
N ASN A 335 11.82 -8.50 14.59
CA ASN A 335 12.44 -9.25 13.50
C ASN A 335 13.12 -8.38 12.43
N ARG A 336 13.08 -7.05 12.54
CA ARG A 336 13.79 -6.14 11.63
C ARG A 336 15.31 -6.23 11.78
N VAL A 337 16.04 -5.64 10.84
CA VAL A 337 17.47 -5.30 11.00
C VAL A 337 17.68 -3.80 10.96
N ASP A 338 18.79 -3.32 11.54
CA ASP A 338 19.19 -1.92 11.45
C ASP A 338 20.22 -1.74 10.32
N VAL A 339 19.95 -0.80 9.42
CA VAL A 339 20.89 -0.38 8.38
C VAL A 339 21.17 1.11 8.54
N ASN A 340 22.39 1.45 8.93
CA ASN A 340 22.82 2.83 9.23
C ASN A 340 21.92 3.53 10.27
N GLY A 341 21.51 2.80 11.31
CA GLY A 341 20.71 3.32 12.41
C GLY A 341 19.21 3.47 12.12
N LEU A 342 18.72 2.95 11.00
CA LEU A 342 17.30 2.98 10.63
C LEU A 342 16.79 1.56 10.33
N PRO A 343 15.53 1.24 10.66
CA PRO A 343 14.97 -0.10 10.52
C PRO A 343 14.83 -0.51 9.05
N LEU A 344 15.06 -1.79 8.74
CA LEU A 344 14.74 -2.43 7.47
C LEU A 344 13.91 -3.70 7.77
N PHE A 345 12.73 -3.76 7.18
CA PHE A 345 11.74 -4.80 7.47
C PHE A 345 11.73 -5.90 6.41
N GLY A 346 11.30 -7.10 6.82
CA GLY A 346 11.14 -8.26 5.96
C GLY A 346 9.73 -8.43 5.43
N ALA A 347 9.57 -9.31 4.44
CA ALA A 347 8.28 -9.71 3.86
C ALA A 347 7.54 -10.74 4.72
N ASP A 348 8.21 -11.29 5.73
CA ASP A 348 7.70 -12.19 6.75
C ASP A 348 7.98 -11.58 8.13
N TRP A 349 6.95 -11.20 8.88
CA TRP A 349 7.12 -10.59 10.20
C TRP A 349 7.35 -11.62 11.31
N THR A 350 7.14 -12.91 11.09
CA THR A 350 7.37 -13.96 12.11
C THR A 350 8.83 -14.40 12.19
N ARG A 351 9.65 -14.04 11.18
CA ARG A 351 11.03 -14.48 11.07
C ARG A 351 12.01 -13.32 11.06
N PRO A 352 13.18 -13.43 11.72
CA PRO A 352 14.21 -12.39 11.63
C PRO A 352 14.67 -12.15 10.19
N VAL A 353 14.89 -10.88 9.82
CA VAL A 353 15.61 -10.52 8.60
C VAL A 353 17.06 -10.95 8.77
N THR A 354 17.52 -11.88 7.92
CA THR A 354 18.88 -12.40 7.98
C THR A 354 19.84 -11.55 7.17
N VAL A 355 20.98 -11.24 7.77
CA VAL A 355 22.10 -10.51 7.13
C VAL A 355 23.10 -11.54 6.62
N PRO A 356 23.46 -11.55 5.32
CA PRO A 356 24.50 -12.44 4.82
C PRO A 356 25.87 -12.16 5.48
N GLU A 357 26.63 -13.23 5.75
CA GLU A 357 27.90 -13.20 6.51
C GLU A 357 29.03 -12.39 5.87
N HIS A 358 28.88 -11.95 4.61
CA HIS A 358 29.79 -11.07 3.92
C HIS A 358 29.12 -9.69 3.71
N PRO A 359 29.36 -8.70 4.59
CA PRO A 359 28.81 -7.34 4.47
C PRO A 359 29.35 -6.55 3.28
N GLY A 360 30.21 -7.16 2.47
CA GLY A 360 30.85 -6.60 1.29
C GLY A 360 29.83 -6.29 0.20
N THR A 361 29.25 -5.10 0.30
CA THR A 361 28.29 -4.49 -0.62
C THR A 361 26.94 -5.19 -0.66
N PHE A 362 25.97 -4.65 0.08
CA PHE A 362 24.52 -4.83 -0.15
C PHE A 362 24.11 -4.79 -1.64
N LEU A 363 24.92 -4.13 -2.48
CA LEU A 363 24.82 -4.04 -3.94
C LEU A 363 25.18 -5.32 -4.71
N GLN A 364 26.09 -6.18 -4.24
CA GLN A 364 26.46 -7.42 -4.96
C GLN A 364 25.42 -8.54 -4.84
N LEU A 365 24.55 -8.45 -3.84
CA LEU A 365 23.43 -9.38 -3.64
C LEU A 365 22.20 -9.00 -4.48
N ALA A 366 22.24 -7.86 -5.19
CA ALA A 366 21.17 -7.34 -6.03
C ALA A 366 20.89 -8.19 -7.28
N ASP A 367 21.85 -9.00 -7.74
CA ASP A 367 21.73 -9.84 -8.94
C ASP A 367 21.17 -11.25 -8.65
N ALA A 368 20.94 -11.61 -7.38
CA ALA A 368 20.44 -12.92 -7.02
C ALA A 368 18.90 -12.94 -6.96
N SER A 369 18.24 -12.88 -8.13
CA SER A 369 16.79 -13.08 -8.29
C SER A 369 16.32 -14.53 -8.01
N ALA A 370 17.01 -15.28 -7.16
CA ALA A 370 16.84 -16.73 -7.04
C ALA A 370 17.09 -17.28 -5.63
N ALA A 371 16.52 -16.66 -4.60
CA ALA A 371 16.41 -17.31 -3.30
C ALA A 371 15.12 -16.88 -2.58
N SER A 372 14.09 -17.71 -2.70
CA SER A 372 12.87 -17.70 -1.87
C SER A 372 13.11 -17.98 -0.38
N SER A 373 14.36 -17.90 0.08
CA SER A 373 14.80 -18.28 1.43
C SER A 373 15.24 -17.11 2.31
N VAL A 374 15.35 -15.89 1.78
CA VAL A 374 15.84 -14.73 2.52
C VAL A 374 14.70 -13.75 2.77
N ASN A 375 14.36 -13.52 4.05
CA ASN A 375 13.36 -12.54 4.48
C ASN A 375 13.80 -11.06 4.27
N LEU A 376 14.92 -10.83 3.59
CA LEU A 376 15.44 -9.51 3.29
C LEU A 376 14.73 -8.96 2.05
N SER A 377 14.03 -7.84 2.20
CA SER A 377 13.43 -7.14 1.06
C SER A 377 13.96 -5.72 0.92
N ARG A 378 14.18 -5.33 -0.34
CA ARG A 378 14.55 -3.98 -0.76
C ARG A 378 13.36 -3.17 -1.26
N ASP A 379 12.21 -3.81 -1.39
CA ASP A 379 11.07 -3.28 -2.11
C ASP A 379 10.37 -2.24 -1.25
N LEU A 380 10.04 -1.11 -1.87
CA LEU A 380 9.24 -0.06 -1.26
C LEU A 380 7.94 -0.64 -0.69
N SER A 381 7.31 -1.59 -1.38
CA SER A 381 6.05 -2.19 -0.96
C SER A 381 6.12 -2.87 0.41
N VAL A 382 7.17 -3.66 0.66
CA VAL A 382 7.42 -4.32 1.96
C VAL A 382 7.68 -3.28 3.05
N GLN A 383 8.49 -2.26 2.74
CA GLN A 383 8.80 -1.20 3.71
C GLN A 383 7.56 -0.34 4.02
N LEU A 384 6.72 -0.05 3.03
CA LEU A 384 5.45 0.66 3.22
C LEU A 384 4.50 -0.14 4.10
N SER A 385 4.43 -1.47 3.93
CA SER A 385 3.57 -2.30 4.79
C SER A 385 3.97 -2.24 6.26
N ALA A 386 5.26 -2.32 6.55
CA ALA A 386 5.74 -2.19 7.92
C ALA A 386 5.50 -0.79 8.49
N TRP A 387 5.71 0.27 7.70
CA TRP A 387 5.39 1.64 8.15
C TRP A 387 3.89 1.80 8.42
N MET A 388 3.03 1.33 7.51
CA MET A 388 1.57 1.36 7.66
C MET A 388 1.11 0.60 8.91
N LEU A 389 1.70 -0.57 9.18
CA LEU A 389 1.45 -1.36 10.39
C LEU A 389 1.84 -0.59 11.67
N LEU A 390 3.00 0.05 11.70
CA LEU A 390 3.47 0.76 12.90
C LEU A 390 2.67 2.05 13.16
N GLU A 391 2.20 2.72 12.11
CA GLU A 391 1.24 3.83 12.26
C GLU A 391 -0.13 3.32 12.76
N ALA A 392 -0.57 2.15 12.30
CA ALA A 392 -1.79 1.51 12.78
C ALA A 392 -1.70 1.10 14.26
N ASP A 393 -0.60 0.47 14.66
CA ASP A 393 -0.28 0.11 16.05
C ASP A 393 -0.28 1.33 16.97
N TYR A 394 0.42 2.40 16.57
CA TYR A 394 0.39 3.67 17.30
C TYR A 394 -1.03 4.20 17.49
N ARG A 395 -1.85 4.21 16.44
CA ARG A 395 -3.23 4.72 16.51
C ARG A 395 -4.09 3.93 17.49
N LEU A 396 -3.92 2.61 17.54
CA LEU A 396 -4.63 1.75 18.49
C LEU A 396 -4.18 2.00 19.92
N THR A 397 -2.87 2.01 20.18
CA THR A 397 -2.33 2.29 21.51
C THR A 397 -2.73 3.69 22.00
N ALA A 398 -2.70 4.70 21.13
CA ALA A 398 -3.12 6.06 21.48
C ALA A 398 -4.62 6.16 21.80
N ALA A 399 -5.44 5.26 21.25
CA ALA A 399 -6.87 5.16 21.54
C ALA A 399 -7.18 4.26 22.77
N GLY A 400 -6.18 3.61 23.35
CA GLY A 400 -6.33 2.76 24.54
C GLY A 400 -6.76 1.31 24.27
N HIS A 401 -6.58 0.83 23.04
CA HIS A 401 -6.74 -0.60 22.70
C HIS A 401 -5.58 -1.45 23.17
#